data_AF-A0A2K3DM56-F1
#
_entry.id   AF-A0A2K3DM56-F1
#
_cell.length_a   1.000
_cell.length_b   1.000
_cell.length_c   1.000
_cell.angle_alpha   90.00
_cell.angle_beta   90.00
_cell.angle_gamma   90.00
#
_symmetry.space_group_name_H-M   'P 1'
#
loop_
_entity.id
_entity.type
_entity.pdbx_description
1 polymer ?
#
loop_
_entity_poly.entity_id
_entity_poly.type
_entity_poly.pdbx_seq_one_letter_code
_entity_poly.pdbx_strand_id
1 'polypeptide(L)'
;MVPRQTRPRRAQTRFPVVIVDWAVSDSTFTALSKQWGPFDIDLFASHRTHRLPAYYATHFAPGAAGVDAFRFRWGRACWAYPPFNLLLRVLKHAQACRARMCLLAPVWPTRDWWPFLTKARLRQVAILGGLAARADPVLSGLAVEFSAAVDGKLAVGTQRQYREPWSAFTRWWEARRLDGSIYDTPPNVVGLYLFSAYVASAEDSVGGGRVRQASAAIHHYFTAAARDSPTGHPICVAARELAARYLVPQARERGAFSADNVARFVAAHGGPGASLIDLMYCTCVSVMFHGFLRWSDMAEVSVHADLLVLTDTHAELFIPRSKTDQLWQVALIERLLAAGAYQRSPSFDGEDVGPLLRAVTATRSGHRLQQLMTGTTQAPVFSVTYNTFAGHLRRMCAATALPDNLKSHSLRIGGNSRAEELGFPAELRMRHGRWRSLPMVEHYTRRELAPALEMTRHLV
;
A
#
# COMPACT_ATOMS: atom_id res chain seq x y z
N MET A 1 -28.83 -54.96 3.72
CA MET A 1 -29.63 -53.86 4.29
C MET A 1 -29.80 -54.16 5.78
N VAL A 2 -28.97 -53.56 6.63
CA VAL A 2 -28.94 -53.82 8.09
C VAL A 2 -28.76 -52.47 8.81
N PRO A 3 -29.46 -52.23 9.94
CA PRO A 3 -29.69 -50.87 10.46
C PRO A 3 -28.55 -50.36 11.35
N ARG A 4 -28.55 -49.03 11.50
CA ARG A 4 -27.62 -48.16 12.24
C ARG A 4 -27.30 -48.63 13.67
N GLN A 5 -26.01 -48.89 13.93
CA GLN A 5 -25.43 -48.79 15.27
C GLN A 5 -25.09 -47.33 15.59
N THR A 6 -25.66 -46.83 16.67
CA THR A 6 -25.31 -45.56 17.32
C THR A 6 -23.87 -45.63 17.85
N ARG A 7 -22.98 -44.76 17.34
CA ARG A 7 -21.61 -44.61 17.87
C ARG A 7 -21.65 -43.87 19.22
N PRO A 8 -20.88 -44.32 20.24
CA PRO A 8 -20.73 -43.58 21.49
C PRO A 8 -19.91 -42.30 21.28
N ARG A 9 -20.25 -41.25 22.04
CA ARG A 9 -19.53 -39.97 22.08
C ARG A 9 -18.05 -40.20 22.42
N ARG A 10 -17.14 -39.77 21.55
CA ARG A 10 -15.70 -39.69 21.86
C ARG A 10 -15.49 -38.68 22.98
N ALA A 11 -15.10 -39.16 24.15
CA ALA A 11 -14.49 -38.34 25.19
C ALA A 11 -13.23 -37.69 24.63
N GLN A 12 -13.19 -36.36 24.67
CA GLN A 12 -12.03 -35.57 24.25
C GLN A 12 -11.05 -35.56 25.43
N THR A 13 -10.19 -36.56 25.51
CA THR A 13 -9.05 -36.56 26.43
C THR A 13 -8.09 -35.43 26.04
N ARG A 14 -8.17 -34.30 26.76
CA ARG A 14 -7.13 -33.27 26.75
C ARG A 14 -5.88 -33.87 27.39
N PHE A 15 -4.93 -34.31 26.58
CA PHE A 15 -3.56 -34.48 27.06
C PHE A 15 -3.03 -33.09 27.48
N PRO A 16 -2.44 -32.94 28.67
CA PRO A 16 -1.74 -31.71 29.00
C PRO A 16 -0.57 -31.57 28.03
N VAL A 17 -0.55 -30.49 27.25
CA VAL A 17 0.66 -30.07 26.54
C VAL A 17 1.66 -29.72 27.62
N VAL A 18 2.61 -30.63 27.88
CA VAL A 18 3.79 -30.33 28.68
C VAL A 18 4.61 -29.34 27.87
N ILE A 19 4.43 -28.05 28.15
CA ILE A 19 5.35 -27.02 27.69
C ILE A 19 6.64 -27.27 28.47
N VAL A 20 7.65 -27.80 27.77
CA VAL A 20 8.99 -27.96 28.35
C VAL A 20 9.55 -26.55 28.53
N ASP A 21 9.69 -26.11 29.79
CA ASP A 21 10.28 -24.82 30.15
C ASP A 21 11.80 -24.91 29.94
N TRP A 22 12.30 -24.26 28.89
CA TRP A 22 13.74 -24.14 28.62
C TRP A 22 14.25 -22.77 29.08
N ALA A 23 15.41 -22.74 29.74
CA ALA A 23 16.10 -21.51 30.11
C ALA A 23 17.51 -21.50 29.49
N VAL A 24 17.98 -20.33 29.04
CA VAL A 24 19.37 -20.17 28.58
C VAL A 24 20.33 -20.34 29.76
N SER A 25 21.52 -20.94 29.63
CA SER A 25 22.43 -21.12 30.78
C SER A 25 22.84 -19.78 31.42
N ASP A 26 23.16 -19.80 32.72
CA ASP A 26 23.58 -18.60 33.47
C ASP A 26 24.83 -17.95 32.86
N SER A 27 25.78 -18.78 32.40
CA SER A 27 26.98 -18.32 31.70
C SER A 27 26.63 -17.57 30.41
N THR A 28 25.68 -18.08 29.62
CA THR A 28 25.22 -17.45 28.39
C THR A 28 24.49 -16.15 28.71
N PHE A 29 23.55 -16.16 29.65
CA PHE A 29 22.83 -14.96 30.07
C PHE A 29 23.80 -13.86 30.56
N THR A 30 24.78 -14.22 31.39
CA THR A 30 25.79 -13.29 31.92
C THR A 30 26.60 -12.65 30.79
N ALA A 31 27.04 -13.46 29.81
CA ALA A 31 27.78 -12.95 28.65
C ALA A 31 26.94 -11.98 27.81
N LEU A 32 25.69 -12.34 27.51
CA LEU A 32 24.77 -11.49 26.74
C LEU A 32 24.40 -10.21 27.52
N SER A 33 24.21 -10.29 28.83
CA SER A 33 23.93 -9.15 29.70
C SER A 33 25.13 -8.19 29.79
N LYS A 34 26.36 -8.70 29.76
CA LYS A 34 27.56 -7.86 29.69
C LYS A 34 27.63 -7.08 28.37
N GLN A 35 27.15 -7.67 27.27
CA GLN A 35 27.24 -7.07 25.94
C GLN A 35 26.07 -6.14 25.62
N TRP A 36 24.85 -6.49 26.02
CA TRP A 36 23.62 -5.79 25.60
C TRP A 36 22.74 -5.32 26.77
N GLY A 37 23.04 -5.74 28.00
CA GLY A 37 22.35 -5.32 29.21
C GLY A 37 22.86 -3.98 29.77
N PRO A 38 22.49 -3.63 31.01
CA PRO A 38 21.59 -4.37 31.90
C PRO A 38 20.14 -4.42 31.37
N PHE A 39 19.37 -5.39 31.87
CA PHE A 39 17.96 -5.58 31.51
C PHE A 39 17.07 -5.38 32.73
N ASP A 40 15.92 -4.76 32.55
CA ASP A 40 14.97 -4.43 33.61
C ASP A 40 13.91 -5.52 33.78
N ILE A 41 13.55 -6.23 32.69
CA ILE A 41 12.42 -7.16 32.69
C ILE A 41 12.59 -8.34 31.73
N ASP A 42 12.17 -9.52 32.17
CA ASP A 42 12.14 -10.76 31.40
C ASP A 42 10.72 -11.01 30.86
N LEU A 43 10.55 -10.94 29.54
CA LEU A 43 9.22 -10.83 28.92
C LEU A 43 8.48 -12.16 28.72
N PHE A 44 9.12 -13.33 28.88
CA PHE A 44 8.47 -14.61 28.54
C PHE A 44 8.92 -15.75 29.45
N ALA A 45 9.11 -15.48 30.74
CA ALA A 45 9.65 -16.43 31.69
C ALA A 45 8.59 -17.00 32.65
N SER A 46 8.94 -18.10 33.32
CA SER A 46 8.17 -18.67 34.42
C SER A 46 8.89 -18.44 35.76
N HIS A 47 8.24 -18.80 36.87
CA HIS A 47 8.85 -18.79 38.19
C HIS A 47 10.12 -19.66 38.31
N ARG A 48 10.42 -20.50 37.31
CA ARG A 48 11.63 -21.35 37.28
C ARG A 48 12.68 -20.89 36.28
N THR A 49 12.28 -20.15 35.25
CA THR A 49 13.16 -19.82 34.11
C THR A 49 13.51 -18.34 34.01
N HIS A 50 12.98 -17.51 34.92
CA HIS A 50 13.26 -16.07 34.93
C HIS A 50 14.75 -15.78 35.15
N ARG A 51 15.28 -14.83 34.38
CA ARG A 51 16.67 -14.36 34.51
C ARG A 51 16.80 -13.03 35.24
N LEU A 52 15.67 -12.41 35.55
CA LEU A 52 15.58 -11.11 36.19
C LEU A 52 14.54 -11.15 37.32
N PRO A 53 14.64 -10.25 38.33
CA PRO A 53 13.66 -10.18 39.41
C PRO A 53 12.25 -9.85 38.91
N ALA A 54 12.13 -8.94 37.93
CA ALA A 54 10.88 -8.62 37.28
C ALA A 54 10.71 -9.45 35.99
N TYR A 55 9.60 -10.19 35.91
CA TYR A 55 9.28 -10.99 34.73
C TYR A 55 7.78 -11.07 34.43
N TYR A 56 7.44 -11.26 33.16
CA TYR A 56 6.09 -11.55 32.70
C TYR A 56 5.93 -13.03 32.37
N ALA A 57 4.90 -13.64 32.94
CA ALA A 57 4.58 -15.05 32.75
C ALA A 57 3.39 -15.23 31.80
N THR A 58 3.38 -16.33 31.06
CA THR A 58 2.26 -16.70 30.17
C THR A 58 0.98 -16.96 30.95
N HIS A 59 1.11 -17.53 32.14
CA HIS A 59 0.02 -17.82 33.08
C HIS A 59 0.34 -17.19 34.43
N PHE A 60 -0.65 -17.08 35.32
CA PHE A 60 -0.42 -16.62 36.68
C PHE A 60 0.67 -17.47 37.36
N ALA A 61 1.70 -16.81 37.85
CA ALA A 61 2.81 -17.41 38.57
C ALA A 61 3.15 -16.53 39.78
N PRO A 62 3.34 -17.12 40.98
CA PRO A 62 3.79 -16.37 42.15
C PRO A 62 5.09 -15.63 41.85
N GLY A 63 5.15 -14.32 42.18
CA GLY A 63 6.33 -13.48 41.94
C GLY A 63 6.42 -12.83 40.56
N ALA A 64 5.52 -13.14 39.62
CA ALA A 64 5.50 -12.49 38.31
C ALA A 64 5.04 -11.03 38.42
N ALA A 65 5.71 -10.12 37.70
CA ALA A 65 5.33 -8.71 37.59
C ALA A 65 4.05 -8.52 36.75
N GLY A 66 3.62 -9.53 36.01
CA GLY A 66 2.43 -9.49 35.18
C GLY A 66 2.17 -10.79 34.43
N VAL A 67 0.93 -10.97 33.98
CA VAL A 67 0.48 -12.11 33.17
C VAL A 67 0.20 -11.65 31.75
N ASP A 68 0.70 -12.41 30.76
CA ASP A 68 0.66 -12.09 29.34
C ASP A 68 1.42 -10.79 28.99
N ALA A 69 2.68 -10.95 28.61
CA ALA A 69 3.58 -9.84 28.29
C ALA A 69 3.05 -8.89 27.23
N PHE A 70 2.18 -9.35 26.32
CA PHE A 70 1.60 -8.51 25.26
C PHE A 70 0.58 -7.48 25.77
N ARG A 71 0.15 -7.58 27.04
CA ARG A 71 -0.74 -6.59 27.67
C ARG A 71 -0.02 -5.33 28.12
N PHE A 72 1.31 -5.39 28.20
CA PHE A 72 2.14 -4.32 28.74
C PHE A 72 2.90 -3.61 27.62
N ARG A 73 3.22 -2.33 27.85
CA ARG A 73 4.19 -1.60 27.03
C ARG A 73 5.61 -2.05 27.41
N TRP A 74 6.43 -2.30 26.40
CA TRP A 74 7.82 -2.73 26.61
C TRP A 74 8.79 -1.55 26.49
N GLY A 75 9.75 -1.49 27.40
CA GLY A 75 10.74 -0.41 27.52
C GLY A 75 12.01 -0.62 26.70
N ARG A 76 13.11 -0.01 27.14
CA ARG A 76 14.40 0.01 26.40
C ARG A 76 15.43 -1.03 26.88
N ALA A 77 15.07 -1.87 27.84
CA ALA A 77 15.97 -2.83 28.46
C ALA A 77 15.24 -4.16 28.74
N CYS A 78 14.69 -4.78 27.71
CA CYS A 78 13.96 -6.04 27.85
C CYS A 78 14.83 -7.25 27.49
N TRP A 79 14.73 -8.31 28.28
CA TRP A 79 15.19 -9.65 27.93
C TRP A 79 14.01 -10.49 27.42
N ALA A 80 14.20 -11.22 26.32
CA ALA A 80 13.14 -12.03 25.74
C ALA A 80 13.67 -13.37 25.21
N TYR A 81 13.13 -14.46 25.76
CA TYR A 81 13.27 -15.81 25.20
C TYR A 81 11.89 -16.45 24.98
N PRO A 82 11.14 -16.01 23.95
CA PRO A 82 9.77 -16.44 23.76
C PRO A 82 9.68 -17.85 23.13
N PRO A 83 8.55 -18.55 23.32
CA PRO A 83 8.17 -19.67 22.47
C PRO A 83 8.23 -19.28 20.98
N PHE A 84 8.80 -20.16 20.14
CA PHE A 84 9.13 -19.81 18.75
C PHE A 84 7.93 -19.44 17.88
N ASN A 85 6.76 -19.98 18.18
CA ASN A 85 5.49 -19.65 17.51
C ASN A 85 5.01 -18.22 17.81
N LEU A 86 5.57 -17.55 18.82
CA LEU A 86 5.22 -16.18 19.18
C LEU A 86 6.17 -15.13 18.60
N LEU A 87 7.30 -15.52 18.02
CA LEU A 87 8.36 -14.60 17.58
C LEU A 87 7.85 -13.48 16.65
N LEU A 88 6.98 -13.77 15.68
CA LEU A 88 6.42 -12.73 14.81
C LEU A 88 5.57 -11.70 15.60
N ARG A 89 4.79 -12.18 16.58
CA ARG A 89 3.96 -11.33 17.44
C ARG A 89 4.84 -10.50 18.38
N VAL A 90 5.92 -11.08 18.92
CA VAL A 90 6.94 -10.39 19.71
C VAL A 90 7.54 -9.24 18.93
N LEU A 91 7.99 -9.47 17.70
CA LEU A 91 8.59 -8.44 16.86
C LEU A 91 7.63 -7.31 16.53
N LYS A 92 6.38 -7.63 16.18
CA LYS A 92 5.35 -6.62 15.91
C LYS A 92 5.02 -5.79 17.15
N HIS A 93 4.91 -6.43 18.32
CA HIS A 93 4.61 -5.74 19.57
C HIS A 93 5.78 -4.86 20.04
N ALA A 94 7.01 -5.35 19.91
CA ALA A 94 8.23 -4.59 20.17
C ALA A 94 8.28 -3.32 19.32
N GLN A 95 8.01 -3.46 18.02
CA GLN A 95 7.97 -2.33 17.08
C GLN A 95 6.87 -1.32 17.46
N ALA A 96 5.67 -1.79 17.80
CA ALA A 96 4.57 -0.92 18.24
C ALA A 96 4.91 -0.16 19.53
N CYS A 97 5.61 -0.80 20.47
CA CYS A 97 6.07 -0.18 21.71
C CYS A 97 7.33 0.69 21.54
N ARG A 98 8.00 0.62 20.39
CA ARG A 98 9.37 1.15 20.20
C ARG A 98 10.36 0.61 21.25
N ALA A 99 10.21 -0.66 21.59
CA ALA A 99 11.00 -1.32 22.62
C ALA A 99 12.41 -1.65 22.11
N ARG A 100 13.39 -1.60 23.01
CA ARG A 100 14.74 -2.14 22.78
C ARG A 100 14.91 -3.38 23.63
N MET A 101 15.26 -4.49 22.99
CA MET A 101 15.34 -5.80 23.65
C MET A 101 16.53 -6.62 23.17
N CYS A 102 17.01 -7.51 24.04
CA CYS A 102 17.82 -8.66 23.66
C CYS A 102 16.88 -9.86 23.48
N LEU A 103 16.72 -10.30 22.23
CA LEU A 103 15.83 -11.39 21.84
C LEU A 103 16.66 -12.61 21.45
N LEU A 104 16.43 -13.73 22.13
CA LEU A 104 16.91 -15.03 21.71
C LEU A 104 15.92 -15.65 20.71
N ALA A 105 16.39 -15.90 19.49
CA ALA A 105 15.62 -16.54 18.43
C ALA A 105 16.50 -17.59 17.71
N PRO A 106 15.93 -18.74 17.29
CA PRO A 106 16.68 -19.75 16.56
C PRO A 106 17.04 -19.27 15.15
N VAL A 107 18.09 -19.84 14.57
CA VAL A 107 18.39 -19.64 13.15
C VAL A 107 17.39 -20.46 12.32
N TRP A 108 16.38 -19.82 11.73
CA TRP A 108 15.31 -20.52 11.00
C TRP A 108 14.80 -19.80 9.75
N PRO A 109 15.53 -19.88 8.62
CA PRO A 109 15.24 -19.10 7.41
C PRO A 109 13.83 -19.23 6.84
N THR A 110 13.20 -20.40 6.97
CA THR A 110 11.88 -20.69 6.37
C THR A 110 10.69 -20.17 7.19
N ARG A 111 10.90 -19.51 8.33
CA ARG A 111 9.82 -19.01 9.19
C ARG A 111 9.42 -17.58 8.86
N ASP A 112 8.15 -17.27 9.08
CA ASP A 112 7.52 -15.97 8.76
C ASP A 112 8.12 -14.76 9.51
N TRP A 113 8.73 -14.99 10.68
CA TRP A 113 9.45 -13.96 11.45
C TRP A 113 10.92 -13.80 11.07
N TRP A 114 11.53 -14.75 10.36
CA TRP A 114 12.95 -14.67 10.00
C TRP A 114 13.29 -13.40 9.20
N PRO A 115 12.51 -13.02 8.17
CA PRO A 115 12.77 -11.81 7.41
C PRO A 115 12.66 -10.52 8.24
N PHE A 116 11.87 -10.52 9.33
CA PHE A 116 11.76 -9.36 10.22
C PHE A 116 13.05 -9.14 11.01
N LEU A 117 13.74 -10.21 11.40
CA LEU A 117 15.01 -10.13 12.13
C LEU A 117 16.20 -9.82 11.22
N THR A 118 16.17 -10.31 9.98
CA THR A 118 17.35 -10.29 9.11
C THR A 118 17.35 -9.18 8.08
N LYS A 119 16.21 -8.64 7.62
CA LYS A 119 16.20 -7.63 6.53
C LYS A 119 16.97 -6.35 6.88
N ALA A 120 16.77 -5.81 8.09
CA ALA A 120 17.47 -4.61 8.53
C ALA A 120 18.97 -4.86 8.75
N ARG A 121 19.32 -6.00 9.37
CA ARG A 121 20.71 -6.39 9.62
C ARG A 121 21.47 -6.73 8.34
N LEU A 122 20.84 -7.45 7.40
CA LEU A 122 21.44 -7.80 6.11
C LEU A 122 21.72 -6.55 5.26
N ARG A 123 20.79 -5.58 5.26
CA ARG A 123 21.00 -4.31 4.56
C ARG A 123 22.06 -3.46 5.25
N GLN A 124 22.06 -3.38 6.58
CA GLN A 124 23.10 -2.69 7.34
C GLN A 124 24.49 -3.28 7.06
N VAL A 125 24.63 -4.60 7.10
CA VAL A 125 25.88 -5.31 6.79
C VAL A 125 26.30 -5.04 5.34
N ALA A 126 25.35 -5.03 4.39
CA ALA A 126 25.64 -4.71 3.00
C ALA A 126 26.12 -3.25 2.82
N ILE A 127 25.49 -2.29 3.51
CA ILE A 127 25.90 -0.87 3.53
C ILE A 127 27.33 -0.71 4.06
N LEU A 128 27.65 -1.41 5.16
CA LEU A 128 28.98 -1.37 5.77
C LEU A 128 30.02 -2.17 4.98
N GLY A 129 29.59 -3.08 4.10
CA GLY A 129 30.46 -3.92 3.28
C GLY A 129 31.53 -4.65 4.11
N GLY A 130 32.78 -4.62 3.64
CA GLY A 130 33.92 -5.24 4.32
C GLY A 130 34.32 -4.59 5.66
N LEU A 131 33.64 -3.50 6.06
CA LEU A 131 33.81 -2.86 7.37
C LEU A 131 32.82 -3.39 8.41
N ALA A 132 31.81 -4.19 8.02
CA ALA A 132 30.74 -4.61 8.94
C ALA A 132 31.25 -5.30 10.22
N ALA A 133 32.32 -6.09 10.13
CA ALA A 133 32.89 -6.79 11.29
C ALA A 133 33.71 -5.89 12.24
N ARG A 134 34.16 -4.73 11.76
CA ARG A 134 35.02 -3.78 12.50
C ARG A 134 34.35 -2.43 12.75
N ALA A 135 33.09 -2.29 12.37
CA ALA A 135 32.35 -1.05 12.52
C ALA A 135 32.11 -0.77 14.00
N ASP A 136 32.50 0.42 14.44
CA ASP A 136 32.18 0.89 15.79
C ASP A 136 30.65 1.10 15.97
N PRO A 137 30.17 1.31 17.21
CA PRO A 137 28.75 1.50 17.47
C PRO A 137 28.12 2.70 16.76
N VAL A 138 28.87 3.77 16.51
CA VAL A 138 28.37 4.99 15.86
C VAL A 138 28.14 4.70 14.38
N LEU A 139 29.13 4.14 13.69
CA LEU A 139 29.03 3.79 12.28
C LEU A 139 27.96 2.72 12.04
N SER A 140 27.87 1.74 12.95
CA SER A 140 26.80 0.75 12.94
C SER A 140 25.42 1.39 13.12
N GLY A 141 25.28 2.36 14.03
CA GLY A 141 24.05 3.12 14.25
C GLY A 141 23.62 3.91 13.00
N LEU A 142 24.55 4.63 12.38
CA LEU A 142 24.30 5.40 11.15
C LEU A 142 23.85 4.50 10.00
N ALA A 143 24.40 3.29 9.85
CA ALA A 143 23.95 2.35 8.82
C ALA A 143 22.51 1.86 9.05
N VAL A 144 22.06 1.75 10.31
CA VAL A 144 20.65 1.43 10.64
C VAL A 144 19.75 2.61 10.28
N GLU A 145 20.13 3.83 10.68
CA GLU A 145 19.37 5.04 10.40
C GLU A 145 19.24 5.29 8.89
N PHE A 146 20.35 5.15 8.15
CA PHE A 146 20.34 5.26 6.69
C PHE A 146 19.42 4.21 6.05
N SER A 147 19.52 2.94 6.48
CA SER A 147 18.68 1.84 6.00
C SER A 147 17.18 2.13 6.19
N ALA A 148 16.80 2.81 7.29
CA ALA A 148 15.43 3.22 7.55
C ALA A 148 15.01 4.45 6.72
N ALA A 149 15.89 5.44 6.57
CA ALA A 149 15.61 6.68 5.88
C ALA A 149 15.53 6.54 4.35
N VAL A 150 16.35 5.66 3.76
CA VAL A 150 16.48 5.51 2.30
C VAL A 150 15.18 5.06 1.63
N ASP A 151 14.36 4.27 2.33
CA ASP A 151 13.06 3.85 1.82
C ASP A 151 12.16 5.07 1.57
N GLY A 152 12.27 6.12 2.39
CA GLY A 152 11.50 7.37 2.28
C GLY A 152 11.72 8.17 0.98
N LYS A 153 12.74 7.84 0.17
CA LYS A 153 12.94 8.43 -1.17
C LYS A 153 11.85 8.03 -2.18
N LEU A 154 11.21 6.89 -1.98
CA LEU A 154 10.14 6.42 -2.86
C LEU A 154 8.77 6.88 -2.36
N ALA A 155 7.87 7.17 -3.30
CA ALA A 155 6.45 7.32 -2.99
C ALA A 155 5.92 6.05 -2.31
N VAL A 156 5.06 6.22 -1.30
CA VAL A 156 4.50 5.11 -0.50
C VAL A 156 3.85 4.02 -1.37
N GLY A 157 3.22 4.41 -2.49
CA GLY A 157 2.66 3.47 -3.46
C GLY A 157 3.72 2.59 -4.12
N THR A 158 4.85 3.17 -4.53
CA THR A 158 5.98 2.46 -5.15
C THR A 158 6.65 1.52 -4.15
N GLN A 159 6.86 1.96 -2.90
CA GLN A 159 7.38 1.09 -1.84
C GLN A 159 6.50 -0.15 -1.65
N ARG A 160 5.17 0.02 -1.59
CA ARG A 160 4.21 -1.08 -1.47
C ARG A 160 4.29 -2.02 -2.67
N GLN A 161 4.39 -1.47 -3.88
CA GLN A 161 4.50 -2.25 -5.11
C GLN A 161 5.79 -3.09 -5.17
N TYR A 162 6.92 -2.59 -4.64
CA TYR A 162 8.19 -3.30 -4.66
C TYR A 162 8.37 -4.31 -3.52
N ARG A 163 7.60 -4.19 -2.44
CA ARG A 163 7.69 -5.09 -1.27
C ARG A 163 7.43 -6.55 -1.63
N GLU A 164 6.39 -6.82 -2.41
CA GLU A 164 6.00 -8.20 -2.74
C GLU A 164 7.00 -8.85 -3.72
N PRO A 165 7.38 -8.21 -4.85
CA PRO A 165 8.42 -8.77 -5.73
C PRO A 165 9.77 -8.98 -5.01
N TRP A 166 10.18 -8.06 -4.13
CA TRP A 166 11.39 -8.25 -3.32
C TRP A 166 11.28 -9.45 -2.38
N SER A 167 10.12 -9.64 -1.74
CA SER A 167 9.89 -10.78 -0.85
C SER A 167 9.82 -12.10 -1.61
N ALA A 168 9.30 -12.10 -2.84
CA ALA A 168 9.36 -13.25 -3.74
C ALA A 168 10.80 -13.60 -4.12
N PHE A 169 11.61 -12.62 -4.48
CA PHE A 169 13.04 -12.83 -4.76
C PHE A 169 13.78 -13.36 -3.52
N THR A 170 13.53 -12.78 -2.34
CA THR A 170 14.15 -13.23 -1.08
C THR A 170 13.86 -14.70 -0.80
N ARG A 171 12.59 -15.12 -0.87
CA ARG A 171 12.21 -16.53 -0.68
C ARG A 171 12.84 -17.46 -1.72
N TRP A 172 12.90 -17.01 -2.97
CA TRP A 172 13.52 -17.77 -4.06
C TRP A 172 15.03 -17.94 -3.83
N TRP A 173 15.71 -16.90 -3.36
CA TRP A 173 17.13 -16.91 -3.02
C TRP A 173 17.41 -17.84 -1.83
N GLU A 174 16.64 -17.70 -0.75
CA GLU A 174 16.75 -18.52 0.47
C GLU A 174 16.54 -20.01 0.18
N ALA A 175 15.57 -20.36 -0.68
CA ALA A 175 15.29 -21.74 -1.06
C ALA A 175 16.49 -22.45 -1.73
N ARG A 176 17.41 -21.68 -2.33
CA ARG A 176 18.60 -22.21 -3.00
C ARG A 176 19.81 -22.31 -2.10
N ARG A 177 19.71 -21.84 -0.85
CA ARG A 177 20.80 -21.88 0.16
C ARG A 177 22.11 -21.35 -0.40
N LEU A 178 22.04 -20.24 -1.14
CA LEU A 178 23.22 -19.59 -1.70
C LEU A 178 24.05 -18.98 -0.57
N ASP A 179 25.37 -19.06 -0.71
CA ASP A 179 26.28 -18.49 0.26
C ASP A 179 26.31 -16.96 0.21
N GLY A 180 26.64 -16.36 1.34
CA GLY A 180 26.80 -14.91 1.46
C GLY A 180 25.50 -14.13 1.68
N SER A 181 25.50 -12.87 1.28
CA SER A 181 24.35 -11.99 1.42
C SER A 181 23.50 -11.98 0.15
N ILE A 182 22.19 -11.81 0.30
CA ILE A 182 21.29 -11.54 -0.83
C ILE A 182 21.74 -10.31 -1.63
N TYR A 183 22.41 -9.34 -0.99
CA TYR A 183 22.94 -8.14 -1.65
C TYR A 183 24.27 -8.35 -2.38
N ASP A 184 24.88 -9.53 -2.24
CA ASP A 184 26.07 -9.92 -2.99
C ASP A 184 25.71 -10.95 -4.08
N THR A 185 24.42 -11.12 -4.38
CA THR A 185 23.94 -12.11 -5.36
C THR A 185 24.50 -11.82 -6.75
N PRO A 186 25.20 -12.79 -7.37
CA PRO A 186 25.76 -12.63 -8.70
C PRO A 186 24.71 -12.32 -9.78
N PRO A 187 25.04 -11.52 -10.82
CA PRO A 187 24.07 -11.14 -11.83
C PRO A 187 23.46 -12.30 -12.62
N ASN A 188 24.19 -13.39 -12.83
CA ASN A 188 23.68 -14.61 -13.42
C ASN A 188 22.54 -15.24 -12.60
N VAL A 189 22.65 -15.23 -11.27
CA VAL A 189 21.59 -15.76 -10.39
C VAL A 189 20.35 -14.86 -10.45
N VAL A 190 20.53 -13.53 -10.44
CA VAL A 190 19.43 -12.58 -10.59
C VAL A 190 18.75 -12.72 -11.96
N GLY A 191 19.52 -12.89 -13.03
CA GLY A 191 18.99 -13.15 -14.37
C GLY A 191 18.16 -14.42 -14.45
N LEU A 192 18.64 -15.51 -13.84
CA LEU A 192 17.89 -16.77 -13.75
C LEU A 192 16.60 -16.62 -12.94
N TYR A 193 16.59 -15.81 -11.88
CA TYR A 193 15.35 -15.48 -11.17
C TYR A 193 14.38 -14.72 -12.08
N LEU A 194 14.83 -13.68 -12.78
CA LEU A 194 13.99 -12.93 -13.72
C LEU A 194 13.47 -13.82 -14.85
N PHE A 195 14.29 -14.76 -15.33
CA PHE A 195 13.87 -15.76 -16.31
C PHE A 195 12.83 -16.72 -15.73
N SER A 196 12.97 -17.15 -14.47
CA SER A 196 11.92 -17.96 -13.81
C SER A 196 10.61 -17.19 -13.66
N ALA A 197 10.67 -15.87 -13.43
CA ALA A 197 9.48 -15.03 -13.41
C ALA A 197 8.87 -14.86 -14.81
N TYR A 198 9.68 -14.89 -15.88
CA TYR A 198 9.22 -14.94 -17.26
C TYR A 198 8.48 -16.26 -17.55
N VAL A 199 9.07 -17.41 -17.22
CA VAL A 199 8.46 -18.74 -17.42
C VAL A 199 7.11 -18.82 -16.69
N ALA A 200 7.08 -18.46 -15.40
CA ALA A 200 5.83 -18.44 -14.63
C ALA A 200 4.79 -17.44 -15.19
N SER A 201 5.24 -16.35 -15.83
CA SER A 201 4.32 -15.41 -16.49
C SER A 201 3.75 -15.98 -17.78
N ALA A 202 4.54 -16.76 -18.53
CA ALA A 202 4.09 -17.46 -19.72
C ALA A 202 3.07 -18.55 -19.39
N GLU A 203 3.35 -19.36 -18.37
CA GLU A 203 2.44 -20.40 -17.86
C GLU A 203 1.09 -19.81 -17.43
N ASP A 204 1.12 -18.68 -16.71
CA ASP A 204 -0.08 -17.98 -16.27
C ASP A 204 -0.75 -17.14 -17.38
N SER A 205 -0.20 -17.12 -18.60
CA SER A 205 -0.67 -16.31 -19.72
C SER A 205 -0.84 -14.82 -19.38
N VAL A 206 0.11 -14.27 -18.62
CA VAL A 206 0.15 -12.86 -18.22
C VAL A 206 1.29 -12.10 -18.90
N GLY A 207 1.09 -10.80 -19.14
CA GLY A 207 2.11 -9.95 -19.75
C GLY A 207 3.35 -9.75 -18.85
N GLY A 208 4.43 -9.20 -19.43
CA GLY A 208 5.74 -9.02 -18.76
C GLY A 208 5.81 -8.07 -17.54
N GLY A 209 4.68 -7.68 -16.97
CA GLY A 209 4.60 -6.81 -15.79
C GLY A 209 5.30 -7.39 -14.56
N ARG A 210 5.18 -8.71 -14.32
CA ARG A 210 5.83 -9.39 -13.18
C ARG A 210 7.35 -9.28 -13.26
N VAL A 211 7.92 -9.56 -14.45
CA VAL A 211 9.37 -9.49 -14.70
C VAL A 211 9.88 -8.05 -14.51
N ARG A 212 9.16 -7.06 -15.07
CA ARG A 212 9.52 -5.64 -14.89
C ARG A 212 9.49 -5.20 -13.43
N GLN A 213 8.44 -5.56 -12.69
CA GLN A 213 8.30 -5.20 -11.28
C GLN A 213 9.35 -5.89 -10.41
N ALA A 214 9.64 -7.17 -10.66
CA ALA A 214 10.71 -7.90 -9.98
C ALA A 214 12.07 -7.24 -10.22
N SER A 215 12.40 -6.93 -11.48
CA SER A 215 13.65 -6.25 -11.81
C SER A 215 13.75 -4.86 -11.17
N ALA A 216 12.67 -4.07 -11.18
CA ALA A 216 12.68 -2.73 -10.57
C ALA A 216 12.82 -2.79 -9.05
N ALA A 217 12.16 -3.75 -8.40
CA ALA A 217 12.27 -3.98 -6.97
C ALA A 217 13.71 -4.39 -6.59
N ILE A 218 14.31 -5.35 -7.29
CA ILE A 218 15.69 -5.77 -7.03
C ILE A 218 16.65 -4.59 -7.17
N HIS A 219 16.52 -3.82 -8.26
CA HIS A 219 17.34 -2.61 -8.44
C HIS A 219 17.21 -1.66 -7.25
N HIS A 220 15.99 -1.34 -6.85
CA HIS A 220 15.76 -0.45 -5.72
C HIS A 220 16.39 -0.97 -4.43
N TYR A 221 16.18 -2.25 -4.08
CA TYR A 221 16.67 -2.80 -2.81
C TYR A 221 18.20 -2.90 -2.77
N PHE A 222 18.87 -3.20 -3.89
CA PHE A 222 20.33 -3.19 -3.99
C PHE A 222 20.89 -1.76 -3.85
N THR A 223 20.36 -0.80 -4.61
CA THR A 223 20.79 0.60 -4.51
C THR A 223 20.55 1.18 -3.10
N ALA A 224 19.43 0.82 -2.47
CA ALA A 224 19.12 1.20 -1.08
C ALA A 224 20.07 0.55 -0.05
N ALA A 225 20.74 -0.54 -0.41
CA ALA A 225 21.81 -1.16 0.37
C ALA A 225 23.20 -0.64 0.01
N ALA A 226 23.30 0.46 -0.76
CA ALA A 226 24.54 0.99 -1.30
C ALA A 226 25.35 -0.05 -2.12
N ARG A 227 24.65 -0.92 -2.85
CA ARG A 227 25.23 -1.89 -3.78
C ARG A 227 24.86 -1.58 -5.22
N ASP A 228 25.76 -1.95 -6.14
CA ASP A 228 25.45 -1.93 -7.56
C ASP A 228 24.35 -2.93 -7.88
N SER A 229 23.36 -2.49 -8.66
CA SER A 229 22.28 -3.39 -9.03
C SER A 229 22.73 -4.38 -10.11
N PRO A 230 22.58 -5.70 -9.89
CA PRO A 230 22.89 -6.71 -10.90
C PRO A 230 21.91 -6.66 -12.10
N THR A 231 20.82 -5.91 -11.99
CA THR A 231 19.76 -5.87 -13.01
C THR A 231 20.21 -5.24 -14.32
N GLY A 232 21.33 -4.50 -14.34
CA GLY A 232 21.91 -3.95 -15.57
C GLY A 232 22.67 -4.97 -16.42
N HIS A 233 23.04 -6.12 -15.85
CA HIS A 233 23.84 -7.14 -16.53
C HIS A 233 23.12 -7.76 -17.74
N PRO A 234 23.82 -8.16 -18.82
CA PRO A 234 23.21 -8.69 -20.05
C PRO A 234 22.17 -9.79 -19.84
N ILE A 235 22.40 -10.75 -18.93
CA ILE A 235 21.43 -11.81 -18.63
C ILE A 235 20.10 -11.28 -18.06
N CYS A 236 20.15 -10.24 -17.23
CA CYS A 236 18.95 -9.60 -16.67
C CYS A 236 18.21 -8.78 -17.73
N VAL A 237 18.97 -8.13 -18.63
CA VAL A 237 18.43 -7.40 -19.78
C VAL A 237 17.71 -8.39 -20.72
N ALA A 238 18.36 -9.48 -21.10
CA ALA A 238 17.79 -10.52 -21.95
C ALA A 238 16.49 -11.10 -21.38
N ALA A 239 16.43 -11.37 -20.07
CA ALA A 239 15.20 -11.84 -19.42
C ALA A 239 14.04 -10.83 -19.53
N ARG A 240 14.33 -9.52 -19.43
CA ARG A 240 13.32 -8.46 -19.62
C ARG A 240 12.90 -8.33 -21.08
N GLU A 241 13.83 -8.49 -22.03
CA GLU A 241 13.55 -8.43 -23.46
C GLU A 241 12.69 -9.61 -23.92
N LEU A 242 13.00 -10.83 -23.45
CA LEU A 242 12.15 -12.01 -23.66
C LEU A 242 10.72 -11.75 -23.16
N ALA A 243 10.59 -11.18 -21.95
CA ALA A 243 9.31 -10.82 -21.39
C ALA A 243 8.58 -9.72 -22.18
N ALA A 244 9.30 -8.75 -22.73
CA ALA A 244 8.71 -7.70 -23.55
C ALA A 244 8.27 -8.21 -24.93
N ARG A 245 9.00 -9.18 -25.50
CA ARG A 245 8.78 -9.70 -26.85
C ARG A 245 7.72 -10.78 -26.91
N TYR A 246 7.72 -11.71 -25.96
CA TYR A 246 6.92 -12.93 -26.03
C TYR A 246 5.73 -12.97 -25.08
N LEU A 247 5.75 -12.19 -23.99
CA LEU A 247 4.59 -12.12 -23.09
C LEU A 247 3.61 -11.05 -23.58
N VAL A 248 2.68 -11.49 -24.42
CA VAL A 248 1.56 -10.64 -24.87
C VAL A 248 0.64 -10.41 -23.69
N PRO A 249 0.46 -9.16 -23.23
CA PRO A 249 -0.56 -8.87 -22.23
C PRO A 249 -1.92 -9.15 -22.86
N GLN A 250 -2.78 -9.93 -22.21
CA GLN A 250 -4.21 -9.84 -22.52
C GLN A 250 -4.64 -8.38 -22.28
N ALA A 251 -4.99 -7.68 -23.36
CA ALA A 251 -5.49 -6.33 -23.28
C ALA A 251 -6.84 -6.38 -22.55
N ARG A 252 -6.82 -6.11 -21.25
CA ARG A 252 -8.06 -5.82 -20.54
C ARG A 252 -8.57 -4.50 -21.08
N GLU A 253 -9.67 -4.58 -21.84
CA GLU A 253 -10.34 -3.40 -22.35
C GLU A 253 -10.70 -2.49 -21.17
N ARG A 254 -10.09 -1.30 -21.14
CA ARG A 254 -10.38 -0.33 -20.08
C ARG A 254 -11.71 0.31 -20.43
N GLY A 255 -12.70 0.13 -19.55
CA GLY A 255 -13.96 0.87 -19.65
C GLY A 255 -13.70 2.38 -19.75
N ALA A 256 -14.57 3.11 -20.45
CA ALA A 256 -14.56 4.56 -20.52
C ALA A 256 -15.99 5.05 -20.23
N PHE A 257 -16.14 6.07 -19.39
CA PHE A 257 -17.43 6.74 -19.26
C PHE A 257 -17.70 7.53 -20.54
N SER A 258 -18.88 7.40 -21.14
CA SER A 258 -19.35 8.37 -22.14
C SER A 258 -19.96 9.58 -21.42
N ALA A 259 -20.17 10.68 -22.15
CA ALA A 259 -20.95 11.81 -21.63
C ALA A 259 -22.37 11.40 -21.22
N ASP A 260 -23.00 10.48 -21.97
CA ASP A 260 -24.30 9.89 -21.63
C ASP A 260 -24.25 9.10 -20.31
N ASN A 261 -23.22 8.27 -20.11
CA ASN A 261 -23.06 7.52 -18.87
C ASN A 261 -22.95 8.46 -17.66
N VAL A 262 -22.22 9.58 -17.79
CA VAL A 262 -22.11 10.59 -16.74
C VAL A 262 -23.44 11.29 -16.50
N ALA A 263 -24.13 11.71 -17.56
CA ALA A 263 -25.43 12.37 -17.45
C ALA A 263 -26.47 11.45 -16.77
N ARG A 264 -26.54 10.18 -17.16
CA ARG A 264 -27.40 9.16 -16.53
C ARG A 264 -27.04 8.93 -15.06
N PHE A 265 -25.74 8.84 -14.75
CA PHE A 265 -25.28 8.68 -13.37
C PHE A 265 -25.70 9.86 -12.49
N VAL A 266 -25.51 11.09 -12.98
CA VAL A 266 -25.89 12.32 -12.27
C VAL A 266 -27.41 12.47 -12.17
N ALA A 267 -28.17 12.12 -13.22
CA ALA A 267 -29.62 12.17 -13.19
C ALA A 267 -30.21 11.20 -12.16
N ALA A 268 -29.65 10.00 -12.04
CA ALA A 268 -30.14 8.98 -11.11
C ALA A 268 -29.81 9.30 -9.64
N HIS A 269 -28.64 9.88 -9.37
CA HIS A 269 -28.11 10.01 -8.01
C HIS A 269 -27.98 11.46 -7.52
N GLY A 270 -28.08 12.45 -8.40
CA GLY A 270 -27.80 13.87 -8.13
C GLY A 270 -29.03 14.78 -8.13
N GLY A 271 -30.24 14.23 -8.09
CA GLY A 271 -31.50 14.99 -8.06
C GLY A 271 -31.71 15.85 -6.79
N PRO A 272 -32.77 16.66 -6.69
CA PRO A 272 -33.02 17.57 -5.57
C PRO A 272 -33.10 16.90 -4.18
N GLY A 273 -33.48 15.63 -4.11
CA GLY A 273 -33.54 14.84 -2.87
C GLY A 273 -32.32 13.93 -2.64
N ALA A 274 -31.25 14.09 -3.42
CA ALA A 274 -30.05 13.27 -3.31
C ALA A 274 -29.41 13.37 -1.92
N SER A 275 -28.92 12.25 -1.40
CA SER A 275 -28.20 12.27 -0.13
C SER A 275 -26.85 12.97 -0.29
N LEU A 276 -26.27 13.44 0.83
CA LEU A 276 -24.96 14.10 0.80
C LEU A 276 -23.88 13.23 0.14
N ILE A 277 -23.87 11.92 0.42
CA ILE A 277 -22.89 11.01 -0.18
C ILE A 277 -23.14 10.84 -1.68
N ASP A 278 -24.39 10.76 -2.13
CA ASP A 278 -24.68 10.65 -3.55
C ASP A 278 -24.27 11.92 -4.30
N LEU A 279 -24.55 13.11 -3.75
CA LEU A 279 -24.09 14.40 -4.28
C LEU A 279 -22.56 14.49 -4.33
N MET A 280 -21.85 14.01 -3.30
CA MET A 280 -20.38 13.94 -3.31
C MET A 280 -19.89 13.09 -4.49
N TYR A 281 -20.49 11.92 -4.72
CA TYR A 281 -20.06 11.02 -5.77
C TYR A 281 -20.44 11.52 -7.17
N CYS A 282 -21.63 12.11 -7.36
CA CYS A 282 -21.99 12.78 -8.60
C CYS A 282 -21.01 13.91 -8.93
N THR A 283 -20.68 14.75 -7.95
CA THR A 283 -19.70 15.84 -8.12
C THR A 283 -18.33 15.28 -8.46
N CYS A 284 -17.85 14.24 -7.75
CA CYS A 284 -16.57 13.59 -8.05
C CYS A 284 -16.56 13.00 -9.47
N VAL A 285 -17.62 12.31 -9.89
CA VAL A 285 -17.74 11.73 -11.23
C VAL A 285 -17.66 12.81 -12.30
N SER A 286 -18.41 13.89 -12.14
CA SER A 286 -18.41 15.02 -13.08
C SER A 286 -17.04 15.72 -13.13
N VAL A 287 -16.45 16.07 -11.98
CA VAL A 287 -15.14 16.72 -11.92
C VAL A 287 -14.05 15.79 -12.47
N MET A 288 -14.06 14.50 -12.14
CA MET A 288 -13.06 13.57 -12.71
C MET A 288 -13.21 13.40 -14.23
N PHE A 289 -14.43 13.42 -14.74
CA PHE A 289 -14.71 13.32 -16.17
C PHE A 289 -14.28 14.59 -16.93
N HIS A 290 -14.70 15.78 -16.49
CA HIS A 290 -14.54 17.01 -17.29
C HIS A 290 -13.11 17.57 -17.35
N GLY A 291 -12.24 17.23 -16.41
CA GLY A 291 -10.85 17.69 -16.37
C GLY A 291 -9.88 16.56 -16.18
N PHE A 292 -10.36 15.38 -16.57
CA PHE A 292 -9.53 14.22 -16.81
C PHE A 292 -8.80 13.83 -15.52
N LEU A 293 -9.34 14.09 -14.33
CA LEU A 293 -8.60 13.86 -13.10
C LEU A 293 -8.51 12.36 -12.78
N ARG A 294 -7.35 11.96 -12.25
CA ARG A 294 -7.23 10.67 -11.56
C ARG A 294 -7.79 10.81 -10.15
N TRP A 295 -8.16 9.68 -9.56
CA TRP A 295 -8.65 9.63 -8.18
C TRP A 295 -7.75 10.37 -7.18
N SER A 296 -6.43 10.21 -7.29
CA SER A 296 -5.50 10.86 -6.36
C SER A 296 -5.49 12.39 -6.47
N ASP A 297 -5.87 12.95 -7.62
CA ASP A 297 -6.00 14.41 -7.74
C ASP A 297 -7.35 14.84 -7.16
N MET A 298 -8.43 14.10 -7.45
CA MET A 298 -9.76 14.35 -6.88
C MET A 298 -9.77 14.28 -5.34
N ALA A 299 -9.03 13.34 -4.75
CA ALA A 299 -8.91 13.18 -3.30
C ALA A 299 -8.22 14.38 -2.61
N GLU A 300 -7.48 15.19 -3.36
CA GLU A 300 -6.74 16.36 -2.88
C GLU A 300 -7.47 17.68 -3.18
N VAL A 301 -8.63 17.63 -3.87
CA VAL A 301 -9.46 18.80 -4.10
C VAL A 301 -9.97 19.32 -2.76
N SER A 302 -9.51 20.52 -2.36
CA SER A 302 -9.90 21.19 -1.11
C SER A 302 -11.17 22.02 -1.31
N VAL A 303 -11.96 22.18 -0.24
CA VAL A 303 -13.10 23.11 -0.25
C VAL A 303 -12.72 24.55 0.09
N HIS A 304 -11.45 24.78 0.46
CA HIS A 304 -10.94 26.09 0.82
C HIS A 304 -11.32 27.14 -0.23
N ALA A 305 -11.78 28.32 0.19
CA ALA A 305 -12.25 29.36 -0.71
C ALA A 305 -11.21 29.74 -1.77
N ASP A 306 -9.95 29.89 -1.36
CA ASP A 306 -8.83 30.19 -2.26
C ASP A 306 -8.42 29.03 -3.18
N LEU A 307 -8.83 27.79 -2.88
CA LEU A 307 -8.46 26.61 -3.65
C LEU A 307 -9.61 26.05 -4.51
N LEU A 308 -10.84 26.49 -4.25
CA LEU A 308 -12.03 26.15 -5.00
C LEU A 308 -12.81 27.45 -5.27
N VAL A 309 -12.40 28.23 -6.26
CA VAL A 309 -13.09 29.49 -6.55
C VAL A 309 -14.37 29.17 -7.32
N LEU A 310 -15.51 29.74 -6.91
CA LEU A 310 -16.76 29.60 -7.65
C LEU A 310 -17.08 30.95 -8.29
N THR A 311 -17.33 30.94 -9.61
CA THR A 311 -17.80 32.10 -10.37
C THR A 311 -19.18 31.80 -10.96
N ASP A 312 -19.82 32.79 -11.57
CA ASP A 312 -21.12 32.61 -12.21
C ASP A 312 -21.10 31.64 -13.40
N THR A 313 -19.93 31.44 -14.01
CA THR A 313 -19.78 30.67 -15.26
C THR A 313 -19.05 29.36 -15.06
N HIS A 314 -18.12 29.30 -14.11
CA HIS A 314 -17.27 28.15 -13.87
C HIS A 314 -16.69 28.13 -12.45
N ALA A 315 -16.25 26.96 -12.01
CA ALA A 315 -15.47 26.80 -10.79
C ALA A 315 -13.99 26.61 -11.15
N GLU A 316 -13.08 27.16 -10.35
CA GLU A 316 -11.64 26.99 -10.47
C GLU A 316 -11.14 26.07 -9.36
N LEU A 317 -10.38 25.04 -9.70
CA LEU A 317 -9.82 24.07 -8.74
C LEU A 317 -8.30 24.17 -8.74
N PHE A 318 -7.75 24.59 -7.60
CA PHE A 318 -6.33 24.59 -7.31
C PHE A 318 -5.99 23.34 -6.51
N ILE A 319 -5.11 22.49 -7.05
CA ILE A 319 -4.76 21.21 -6.40
C ILE A 319 -3.28 21.27 -6.01
N PRO A 320 -2.95 21.50 -4.72
CA PRO A 320 -1.60 21.87 -4.25
C PRO A 320 -0.50 20.86 -4.57
N ARG A 321 -0.85 19.57 -4.62
CA ARG A 321 0.10 18.46 -4.90
C ARG A 321 -0.06 17.89 -6.31
N SER A 322 -0.78 18.61 -7.17
CA SER A 322 -0.93 18.24 -8.57
C SER A 322 -0.01 19.07 -9.46
N LYS A 323 0.00 18.75 -10.75
CA LYS A 323 0.83 19.42 -11.74
C LYS A 323 0.29 20.75 -12.28
N THR A 324 -0.84 21.32 -11.80
CA THR A 324 -1.38 22.72 -12.02
C THR A 324 -2.89 22.83 -11.64
N ASP A 325 -3.62 23.89 -12.04
CA ASP A 325 -5.04 24.19 -11.75
C ASP A 325 -5.99 23.88 -12.93
N GLN A 326 -7.32 23.87 -12.75
CA GLN A 326 -8.34 23.54 -13.78
C GLN A 326 -9.69 24.27 -13.57
N LEU A 327 -10.54 24.39 -14.63
CA LEU A 327 -11.85 25.07 -14.64
C LEU A 327 -13.06 24.13 -14.93
N TRP A 328 -14.26 24.40 -14.37
CA TRP A 328 -15.35 23.40 -14.21
C TRP A 328 -16.79 23.93 -14.14
N GLN A 329 -17.79 23.03 -14.21
CA GLN A 329 -19.20 23.38 -13.92
C GLN A 329 -19.48 23.60 -12.43
N VAL A 330 -20.24 24.65 -12.13
CA VAL A 330 -20.46 25.21 -10.78
C VAL A 330 -21.59 24.51 -10.02
N ALA A 331 -22.70 24.21 -10.70
CA ALA A 331 -23.98 23.90 -10.06
C ALA A 331 -23.95 22.67 -9.12
N LEU A 332 -23.24 21.60 -9.49
CA LEU A 332 -23.10 20.42 -8.61
C LEU A 332 -22.26 20.71 -7.38
N ILE A 333 -21.19 21.51 -7.54
CA ILE A 333 -20.28 21.87 -6.45
C ILE A 333 -21.02 22.75 -5.44
N GLU A 334 -21.76 23.76 -5.88
CA GLU A 334 -22.56 24.62 -4.99
C GLU A 334 -23.60 23.82 -4.20
N ARG A 335 -24.35 22.95 -4.89
CA ARG A 335 -25.35 22.10 -4.23
C ARG A 335 -24.72 21.16 -3.21
N LEU A 336 -23.56 20.59 -3.52
CA LEU A 336 -22.81 19.75 -2.58
C LEU A 336 -22.33 20.57 -1.36
N LEU A 337 -21.74 21.74 -1.59
CA LEU A 337 -21.23 22.60 -0.54
C LEU A 337 -22.35 23.04 0.42
N ALA A 338 -23.50 23.41 -0.14
CA ALA A 338 -24.70 23.75 0.61
C ALA A 338 -25.24 22.55 1.40
N ALA A 339 -25.44 21.40 0.75
CA ALA A 339 -25.99 20.20 1.38
C ALA A 339 -25.08 19.64 2.50
N GLY A 340 -23.76 19.79 2.35
CA GLY A 340 -22.78 19.35 3.35
C GLY A 340 -22.50 20.36 4.45
N ALA A 341 -23.04 21.59 4.35
CA ALA A 341 -22.69 22.72 5.20
C ALA A 341 -21.17 22.88 5.35
N TYR A 342 -20.45 22.87 4.22
CA TYR A 342 -19.00 22.92 4.23
C TYR A 342 -18.51 24.28 4.74
N GLN A 343 -17.66 24.26 5.76
CA GLN A 343 -16.84 25.42 6.09
C GLN A 343 -15.74 25.54 5.05
N ARG A 344 -15.66 26.69 4.39
CA ARG A 344 -14.73 26.95 3.27
C ARG A 344 -13.63 27.93 3.61
N SER A 345 -13.80 28.68 4.69
CA SER A 345 -12.81 29.62 5.20
C SER A 345 -12.37 29.16 6.59
N PRO A 346 -11.05 29.17 6.88
CA PRO A 346 -10.55 29.00 8.22
C PRO A 346 -11.19 30.03 9.16
N SER A 347 -11.70 29.58 10.29
CA SER A 347 -12.13 30.36 11.44
C SER A 347 -10.95 30.75 12.33
N PHE A 348 -9.80 30.07 12.19
CA PHE A 348 -8.56 30.38 12.90
C PHE A 348 -7.31 29.94 12.09
N ASP A 349 -6.16 30.52 12.43
CA ASP A 349 -4.88 30.21 11.79
C ASP A 349 -4.48 28.74 12.00
N GLY A 350 -4.21 28.05 10.90
CA GLY A 350 -3.84 26.63 10.91
C GLY A 350 -5.03 25.67 10.94
N GLU A 351 -6.26 26.14 10.81
CA GLU A 351 -7.41 25.27 10.55
C GLU A 351 -7.34 24.69 9.12
N ASP A 352 -7.51 23.38 9.02
CA ASP A 352 -7.64 22.69 7.73
C ASP A 352 -9.12 22.47 7.44
N VAL A 353 -9.67 23.26 6.51
CA VAL A 353 -11.07 23.11 6.11
C VAL A 353 -11.35 21.82 5.36
N GLY A 354 -10.32 21.11 4.84
CA GLY A 354 -10.38 19.75 4.33
C GLY A 354 -10.85 19.56 2.87
N PRO A 355 -10.92 18.30 2.39
CA PRO A 355 -11.19 17.96 1.00
C PRO A 355 -12.69 17.98 0.63
N LEU A 356 -13.02 17.97 -0.65
CA LEU A 356 -14.41 17.97 -1.14
C LEU A 356 -15.14 16.62 -0.94
N LEU A 357 -14.41 15.50 -0.91
CA LEU A 357 -14.99 14.18 -0.64
C LEU A 357 -14.56 13.68 0.74
N ARG A 358 -15.52 13.39 1.63
CA ARG A 358 -15.26 12.99 3.03
C ARG A 358 -16.11 11.82 3.48
N ALA A 359 -15.71 11.24 4.61
CA ALA A 359 -16.56 10.28 5.31
C ALA A 359 -17.81 10.98 5.86
N VAL A 360 -18.95 10.32 5.73
CA VAL A 360 -20.24 10.77 6.27
C VAL A 360 -20.76 9.81 7.32
N THR A 361 -21.59 10.32 8.22
CA THR A 361 -22.35 9.53 9.20
C THR A 361 -23.83 9.59 8.86
N ALA A 362 -24.51 8.45 8.89
CA ALA A 362 -25.94 8.37 8.70
C ALA A 362 -26.68 9.06 9.87
N THR A 363 -27.78 9.74 9.55
CA THR A 363 -28.62 10.49 10.47
C THR A 363 -30.09 10.26 10.12
N ARG A 364 -31.01 10.68 10.99
CA ARG A 364 -32.46 10.61 10.71
C ARG A 364 -32.88 11.44 9.48
N SER A 365 -32.11 12.47 9.13
CA SER A 365 -32.34 13.37 7.99
C SER A 365 -31.44 13.06 6.78
N GLY A 366 -30.86 11.85 6.69
CA GLY A 366 -29.96 11.45 5.62
C GLY A 366 -28.52 11.30 6.11
N HIS A 367 -27.61 12.15 5.66
CA HIS A 367 -26.17 12.04 5.99
C HIS A 367 -25.60 13.40 6.39
N ARG A 368 -24.63 13.39 7.31
CA ARG A 368 -23.81 14.57 7.64
C ARG A 368 -22.33 14.24 7.61
N LEU A 369 -21.48 15.24 7.48
CA LEU A 369 -20.02 15.07 7.63
C LEU A 369 -19.69 14.46 9.00
N GLN A 370 -18.72 13.54 9.04
CA GLN A 370 -18.25 12.94 10.29
C GLN A 370 -17.59 14.00 11.19
N GLN A 371 -17.67 13.83 12.52
CA GLN A 371 -17.51 14.81 13.63
C GLN A 371 -16.45 15.94 13.57
N LEU A 372 -15.48 15.91 12.66
CA LEU A 372 -14.58 17.04 12.42
C LEU A 372 -14.99 17.68 11.09
N MET A 373 -15.81 18.74 11.15
CA MET A 373 -16.14 19.55 9.97
C MET A 373 -14.88 20.18 9.37
N THR A 374 -13.85 20.37 10.19
CA THR A 374 -12.51 20.87 9.85
C THR A 374 -11.47 20.17 10.72
N GLY A 375 -10.20 20.24 10.34
CA GLY A 375 -9.05 19.70 11.06
C GLY A 375 -8.04 20.80 11.35
N THR A 376 -6.78 20.42 11.56
CA THR A 376 -5.68 21.39 11.74
C THR A 376 -4.52 21.02 10.84
N THR A 377 -3.56 21.92 10.64
CA THR A 377 -2.32 21.60 9.89
C THR A 377 -1.57 20.40 10.48
N GLN A 378 -1.68 20.15 11.79
CA GLN A 378 -1.05 19.02 12.49
C GLN A 378 -1.88 17.72 12.41
N ALA A 379 -3.20 17.84 12.22
CA ALA A 379 -4.13 16.72 12.07
C ALA A 379 -5.14 17.05 10.96
N PRO A 380 -4.68 17.01 9.69
CA PRO A 380 -5.51 17.41 8.57
C PRO A 380 -6.64 16.41 8.31
N VAL A 381 -7.73 16.89 7.72
CA VAL A 381 -8.86 16.05 7.32
C VAL A 381 -8.51 15.41 5.97
N PHE A 382 -8.60 14.09 5.89
CA PHE A 382 -8.29 13.37 4.66
C PHE A 382 -9.55 12.91 3.94
N SER A 383 -9.44 12.75 2.62
CA SER A 383 -10.50 12.11 1.84
C SER A 383 -10.62 10.62 2.19
N VAL A 384 -11.70 10.00 1.75
CA VAL A 384 -11.89 8.55 1.88
C VAL A 384 -10.78 7.78 1.16
N THR A 385 -10.58 6.51 1.50
CA THR A 385 -9.57 5.70 0.77
C THR A 385 -10.03 5.37 -0.66
N TYR A 386 -9.09 5.07 -1.56
CA TYR A 386 -9.41 4.59 -2.91
C TYR A 386 -10.36 3.39 -2.92
N ASN A 387 -10.17 2.43 -2.00
CA ASN A 387 -10.99 1.23 -1.95
C ASN A 387 -12.44 1.57 -1.52
N THR A 388 -12.59 2.49 -0.57
CA THR A 388 -13.90 3.03 -0.16
C THR A 388 -14.58 3.71 -1.34
N PHE A 389 -13.85 4.61 -2.03
CA PHE A 389 -14.35 5.29 -3.23
C PHE A 389 -14.77 4.31 -4.32
N ALA A 390 -13.85 3.47 -4.78
CA ALA A 390 -14.08 2.53 -5.87
C ALA A 390 -15.15 1.48 -5.56
N GLY A 391 -15.31 1.08 -4.30
CA GLY A 391 -16.36 0.18 -3.87
C GLY A 391 -17.74 0.82 -3.92
N HIS A 392 -17.85 2.07 -3.48
CA HIS A 392 -19.12 2.81 -3.51
C HIS A 392 -19.51 3.23 -4.94
N LEU A 393 -18.56 3.74 -5.73
CA LEU A 393 -18.78 4.06 -7.15
C LEU A 393 -19.33 2.84 -7.91
N ARG A 394 -18.76 1.65 -7.71
CA ARG A 394 -19.25 0.41 -8.31
C ARG A 394 -20.71 0.11 -7.95
N ARG A 395 -21.12 0.32 -6.69
CA ARG A 395 -22.52 0.13 -6.27
C ARG A 395 -23.45 1.13 -6.95
N MET A 396 -23.05 2.40 -7.04
CA MET A 396 -23.86 3.42 -7.72
C MET A 396 -23.97 3.16 -9.22
N CYS A 397 -22.89 2.72 -9.88
CA CYS A 397 -22.93 2.32 -11.30
C CYS A 397 -23.86 1.13 -11.53
N ALA A 398 -23.80 0.11 -10.66
CA ALA A 398 -24.67 -1.06 -10.74
C ALA A 398 -26.15 -0.69 -10.61
N ALA A 399 -26.49 0.27 -9.73
CA ALA A 399 -27.85 0.78 -9.58
C ALA A 399 -28.39 1.51 -10.83
N THR A 400 -27.51 1.93 -11.74
CA THR A 400 -27.85 2.65 -12.99
C THR A 400 -27.75 1.79 -14.25
N ALA A 401 -27.55 0.47 -14.09
CA ALA A 401 -27.29 -0.46 -15.19
C ALA A 401 -26.12 -0.01 -16.10
N LEU A 402 -25.11 0.65 -15.52
CA LEU A 402 -23.89 1.00 -16.22
C LEU A 402 -22.94 -0.21 -16.27
N PRO A 403 -22.05 -0.31 -17.29
CA PRO A 403 -21.11 -1.41 -17.43
C PRO A 403 -20.24 -1.63 -16.18
N ASP A 404 -20.04 -2.89 -15.81
CA ASP A 404 -19.29 -3.32 -14.62
C ASP A 404 -17.77 -3.06 -14.70
N ASN A 405 -17.26 -2.88 -15.93
CA ASN A 405 -15.87 -2.58 -16.21
C ASN A 405 -15.50 -1.11 -15.96
N LEU A 406 -16.47 -0.23 -15.66
CA LEU A 406 -16.25 1.17 -15.36
C LEU A 406 -15.60 1.35 -13.98
N LYS A 407 -14.50 2.11 -13.97
CA LYS A 407 -13.71 2.41 -12.77
C LYS A 407 -13.42 3.91 -12.70
N SER A 408 -12.85 4.36 -11.59
CA SER A 408 -12.41 5.75 -11.41
C SER A 408 -11.56 6.27 -12.59
N HIS A 409 -10.66 5.43 -13.11
CA HIS A 409 -9.80 5.79 -14.24
C HIS A 409 -10.54 5.88 -15.58
N SER A 410 -11.71 5.24 -15.70
CA SER A 410 -12.57 5.29 -16.88
C SER A 410 -13.16 6.67 -17.13
N LEU A 411 -13.28 7.51 -16.09
CA LEU A 411 -13.73 8.90 -16.19
C LEU A 411 -12.71 9.75 -16.94
N ARG A 412 -11.42 9.60 -16.58
CA ARG A 412 -10.30 10.28 -17.24
C ARG A 412 -10.17 9.90 -18.71
N ILE A 413 -10.33 8.61 -19.03
CA ILE A 413 -10.33 8.13 -20.42
C ILE A 413 -11.55 8.69 -21.17
N GLY A 414 -12.72 8.60 -20.54
CA GLY A 414 -13.99 9.07 -21.09
C GLY A 414 -13.98 10.54 -21.47
N GLY A 415 -13.56 11.42 -20.54
CA GLY A 415 -13.51 12.85 -20.78
C GLY A 415 -12.58 13.22 -21.94
N ASN A 416 -11.40 12.60 -22.00
CA ASN A 416 -10.45 12.84 -23.08
C ASN A 416 -10.98 12.40 -24.44
N SER A 417 -11.64 11.24 -24.47
CA SER A 417 -12.27 10.70 -25.68
C SER A 417 -13.38 11.64 -26.16
N ARG A 418 -14.21 12.13 -25.24
CA ARG A 418 -15.24 13.12 -25.56
C ARG A 418 -14.66 14.43 -26.09
N ALA A 419 -13.53 14.89 -25.54
CA ALA A 419 -12.88 16.09 -26.07
C ALA A 419 -12.31 15.87 -27.47
N GLU A 420 -11.80 14.68 -27.79
CA GLU A 420 -11.41 14.33 -29.16
C GLU A 420 -12.63 14.31 -30.10
N GLU A 421 -13.74 13.69 -29.70
CA GLU A 421 -15.00 13.68 -30.48
C GLU A 421 -15.53 15.09 -30.77
N LEU A 422 -15.33 16.03 -29.85
CA LEU A 422 -15.69 17.45 -30.00
C LEU A 422 -14.68 18.25 -30.83
N GLY A 423 -13.61 17.61 -31.33
CA GLY A 423 -12.61 18.22 -32.19
C GLY A 423 -11.52 19.03 -31.48
N PHE A 424 -11.35 18.88 -30.15
CA PHE A 424 -10.29 19.61 -29.44
C PHE A 424 -8.88 19.07 -29.77
N PRO A 425 -7.91 19.96 -30.12
CA PRO A 425 -6.55 19.55 -30.48
C PRO A 425 -5.86 18.74 -29.37
N ALA A 426 -5.00 17.80 -29.79
CA ALA A 426 -4.30 16.91 -28.87
C ALA A 426 -3.39 17.67 -27.89
N GLU A 427 -2.81 18.80 -28.28
CA GLU A 427 -1.98 19.67 -27.44
C GLU A 427 -2.78 20.36 -26.34
N LEU A 428 -4.01 20.79 -26.66
CA LEU A 428 -4.92 21.37 -25.67
C LEU A 428 -5.35 20.29 -24.67
N ARG A 429 -5.74 19.11 -25.17
CA ARG A 429 -6.05 17.96 -24.32
C ARG A 429 -4.84 17.52 -23.48
N MET A 430 -3.62 17.57 -24.05
CA MET A 430 -2.36 17.28 -23.34
C MET A 430 -2.19 18.17 -22.13
N ARG A 431 -2.35 19.49 -22.30
CA ARG A 431 -2.28 20.49 -21.23
C ARG A 431 -3.40 20.28 -20.22
N HIS A 432 -4.64 20.14 -20.69
CA HIS A 432 -5.81 19.94 -19.84
C HIS A 432 -5.70 18.69 -18.97
N GLY A 433 -5.35 17.54 -19.55
CA GLY A 433 -5.14 16.29 -18.84
C GLY A 433 -3.80 16.18 -18.13
N ARG A 434 -2.85 17.11 -18.34
CA ARG A 434 -1.50 17.10 -17.75
C ARG A 434 -0.69 15.85 -18.12
N TRP A 435 -0.84 15.40 -19.36
CA TRP A 435 -0.01 14.33 -19.89
C TRP A 435 1.36 14.89 -20.30
N ARG A 436 2.42 14.10 -20.08
CA ARG A 436 3.80 14.52 -20.38
C ARG A 436 4.13 14.51 -21.87
N SER A 437 3.29 13.88 -22.70
CA SER A 437 3.55 13.67 -24.11
C SER A 437 2.28 13.30 -24.87
N LEU A 438 2.25 13.59 -26.18
CA LEU A 438 1.14 13.24 -27.08
C LEU A 438 0.84 11.73 -27.12
N PRO A 439 1.83 10.80 -27.15
CA PRO A 439 1.52 9.37 -27.05
C PRO A 439 0.77 8.98 -25.77
N MET A 440 0.96 9.71 -24.67
CA MET A 440 0.13 9.50 -23.48
C MET A 440 -1.29 10.01 -23.69
N VAL A 441 -1.52 11.09 -24.43
CA VAL A 441 -2.88 11.52 -24.77
C VAL A 441 -3.62 10.40 -25.50
N GLU A 442 -2.99 9.83 -26.53
CA GLU A 442 -3.52 8.72 -27.32
C GLU A 442 -3.80 7.47 -26.47
N HIS A 443 -2.91 7.13 -25.53
CA HIS A 443 -3.12 6.03 -24.58
C HIS A 443 -4.40 6.21 -23.72
N TYR A 444 -4.85 7.45 -23.53
CA TYR A 444 -6.05 7.80 -22.78
C TYR A 444 -7.23 8.18 -23.68
N THR A 445 -7.11 7.98 -24.98
CA THR A 445 -8.17 8.20 -25.96
C THR A 445 -8.81 6.86 -26.30
N ARG A 446 -10.12 6.73 -26.13
CA ARG A 446 -10.87 5.57 -26.61
C ARG A 446 -11.41 5.90 -28.00
N ARG A 447 -11.04 5.07 -28.97
CA ARG A 447 -11.57 5.13 -30.33
C ARG A 447 -12.54 3.98 -30.52
N GLU A 448 -13.74 4.31 -30.97
CA GLU A 448 -14.72 3.32 -31.41
C GLU A 448 -14.12 2.47 -32.54
N LEU A 449 -14.46 1.19 -32.58
CA LEU A 449 -14.01 0.29 -33.66
C LEU A 449 -14.76 0.59 -34.98
N ALA A 450 -15.97 1.16 -34.89
CA ALA A 450 -16.86 1.40 -36.01
C ALA A 450 -16.27 2.34 -37.10
N PRO A 451 -15.66 3.50 -36.78
CA PRO A 451 -15.00 4.34 -37.78
C PRO A 451 -13.82 3.65 -38.50
N ALA A 452 -13.06 2.80 -37.81
CA ALA A 452 -11.98 2.04 -38.43
C ALA A 452 -12.52 0.96 -39.38
N LEU A 453 -13.65 0.33 -39.03
CA LEU A 453 -14.35 -0.61 -39.90
C LEU A 453 -15.02 0.10 -41.09
N GLU A 454 -15.56 1.30 -40.89
CA GLU A 454 -16.17 2.11 -41.95
C GLU A 454 -15.12 2.63 -42.95
N MET A 455 -13.97 3.10 -42.46
CA MET A 455 -12.80 3.38 -43.31
C MET A 455 -12.40 2.15 -44.13
N THR A 456 -12.37 0.96 -43.51
CA THR A 456 -12.07 -0.29 -44.22
C THR A 456 -13.13 -0.61 -45.28
N ARG A 457 -14.41 -0.38 -44.99
CA ARG A 457 -15.53 -0.57 -45.93
C ARG A 457 -15.53 0.41 -47.10
N HIS A 458 -14.93 1.59 -46.96
CA HIS A 458 -14.79 2.58 -48.03
C HIS A 458 -13.52 2.40 -48.88
N LEU A 459 -12.62 1.51 -48.47
CA LEU A 459 -11.39 1.16 -49.22
C LEU A 459 -11.55 -0.11 -50.08
N VAL A 460 -12.70 -0.80 -49.98
CA VAL A 460 -13.13 -1.93 -50.81
C VAL A 460 -14.30 -1.46 -51.66
#